data_AF-X1IGV1-F1
#
_entry.id   AF-X1IGV1-F1
#
_cell.length_a   1.000
_cell.length_b   1.000
_cell.length_c   1.000
_cell.angle_alpha   90.00
_cell.angle_beta   90.00
_cell.angle_gamma   90.00
#
_symmetry.space_group_name_H-M   'P 1'
#
loop_
_entity.id
_entity.type
_entity.pdbx_description
1 polymer ?
#
loop_
_entity_poly.entity_id
_entity_poly.type
_entity_poly.pdbx_seq_one_letter_code
_entity_poly.pdbx_strand_id
1 'polypeptide(L)'
;MGWMSLALMATFYYIVPLISGKSIACPKLIEWVFWIFAVCGAAAGALMTIAGIVGGKAFAAGVSGAQLTGIIMPYAMPGGILYTICVIATLMFVVQILVSLTRGPKAAS
;
A
#
# COMPACT_ATOMS: atom_id res chain seq x y z
N MET A 1 4.54 -6.67 -3.81
CA MET A 1 4.51 -5.20 -3.66
C MET A 1 4.70 -4.74 -2.21
N GLY A 2 3.96 -5.26 -1.22
CA GLY A 2 4.01 -4.75 0.16
C GLY A 2 5.40 -4.69 0.82
N TRP A 3 6.23 -5.72 0.67
CA TRP A 3 7.52 -5.80 1.39
C TRP A 3 8.55 -4.75 0.95
N MET A 4 8.74 -4.53 -0.37
CA MET A 4 9.69 -3.52 -0.86
C MET A 4 9.21 -2.10 -0.56
N SER A 5 7.91 -1.83 -0.73
CA SER A 5 7.34 -0.51 -0.48
C SER A 5 7.46 -0.09 0.99
N LEU A 6 7.20 -1.02 1.92
CA LEU A 6 7.37 -0.78 3.35
C LEU A 6 8.84 -0.55 3.73
N ALA A 7 9.76 -1.35 3.18
CA ALA A 7 11.20 -1.19 3.42
C ALA A 7 11.71 0.17 2.91
N LEU A 8 11.26 0.60 1.72
CA LEU A 8 11.60 1.91 1.16
C LEU A 8 11.02 3.05 2.01
N MET A 9 9.75 2.97 2.42
CA MET A 9 9.13 3.98 3.28
C MET A 9 9.87 4.11 4.62
N ALA A 10 10.21 2.98 5.27
CA ALA A 10 11.00 2.98 6.50
C ALA A 10 12.38 3.62 6.29
N THR A 11 13.02 3.34 5.15
CA THR A 11 14.30 3.94 4.76
C THR A 11 14.17 5.46 4.62
N PHE A 12 13.11 5.97 3.98
CA PHE A 12 12.88 7.41 3.88
C PHE A 12 12.59 8.06 5.23
N TYR A 13 11.84 7.41 6.12
CA TYR A 13 11.61 7.92 7.48
C TYR A 13 12.91 8.04 8.30
N TYR A 14 13.93 7.25 7.97
CA TYR A 14 15.25 7.33 8.60
C TYR A 14 16.16 8.38 7.93
N ILE A 15 16.23 8.37 6.60
CA ILE A 15 17.14 9.24 5.84
C ILE A 15 16.70 10.70 5.86
N VAL A 16 15.40 10.98 5.79
CA VAL A 16 14.89 12.35 5.70
C VAL A 16 15.30 13.18 6.92
N PRO A 17 15.11 12.73 8.18
CA PRO A 17 15.58 13.47 9.35
C PRO A 17 17.10 13.63 9.39
N LEU A 18 17.84 12.59 8.98
CA LEU A 18 19.30 12.61 8.97
C LEU A 18 19.87 13.68 8.03
N ILE A 19 19.30 13.81 6.83
CA ILE A 19 19.77 14.78 5.82
C ILE A 19 19.20 16.17 6.09
N SER A 20 17.92 16.27 6.46
CA SER A 20 17.25 17.57 6.62
C SER A 20 17.50 18.23 7.97
N GLY A 21 18.01 17.48 8.96
CA GLY A 21 18.13 17.95 10.34
C GLY A 21 16.78 18.32 10.96
N LYS A 22 15.67 17.80 10.42
CA LYS A 22 14.31 18.06 10.89
C LYS A 22 13.64 16.78 11.34
N SER A 23 13.01 16.83 12.52
CA SER A 23 12.23 15.71 13.04
C SER A 23 10.93 15.52 12.26
N ILE A 24 10.43 14.28 12.24
CA ILE A 24 9.17 13.93 11.59
C ILE A 24 8.00 14.61 12.32
N ALA A 25 7.16 15.33 11.57
CA ALA A 25 6.10 16.17 12.12
C ALA A 25 5.01 15.38 12.87
N CYS A 26 4.76 14.11 12.53
CA CYS A 26 3.72 13.31 13.16
C CYS A 26 4.08 11.81 13.23
N PRO A 27 4.75 11.32 14.29
CA PRO A 27 5.17 9.93 14.40
C PRO A 27 4.02 8.91 14.33
N LYS A 28 2.83 9.27 14.85
CA LYS A 28 1.64 8.39 14.81
C LYS A 28 1.18 8.06 13.39
N LEU A 29 1.43 8.95 12.42
CA LEU A 29 1.02 8.72 11.03
C LEU A 29 1.84 7.61 10.37
N ILE A 30 3.08 7.39 10.82
CA ILE A 30 3.94 6.29 10.36
C ILE A 30 3.27 4.94 10.67
N GLU A 31 2.80 4.79 11.92
CA GLU A 31 2.13 3.58 12.39
C GLU A 31 0.81 3.34 11.63
N TRP A 32 0.02 4.38 11.39
CA TRP A 32 -1.20 4.28 10.58
C TRP A 32 -0.91 3.84 9.14
N VAL A 33 0.07 4.45 8.48
CA VAL A 33 0.46 4.06 7.12
C VAL A 33 0.93 2.61 7.08
N PHE A 34 1.73 2.18 8.07
CA PHE A 34 2.16 0.79 8.20
C PHE A 34 0.97 -0.17 8.30
N TRP A 35 0.02 0.09 9.21
CA TRP A 35 -1.13 -0.80 9.39
C TRP A 35 -2.05 -0.85 8.17
N ILE A 36 -2.28 0.29 7.50
CA ILE A 36 -3.06 0.32 6.27
C ILE A 36 -2.40 -0.57 5.21
N PHE A 37 -1.08 -0.45 5.02
CA PHE A 37 -0.35 -1.28 4.07
C PHE A 37 -0.32 -2.76 4.46
N ALA A 38 -0.12 -3.06 5.74
CA ALA A 38 -0.09 -4.43 6.23
C ALA A 38 -1.44 -5.14 6.01
N VAL A 39 -2.53 -4.51 6.44
CA VAL A 39 -3.87 -5.11 6.37
C VAL A 39 -4.42 -5.08 4.95
N CYS A 40 -4.43 -3.91 4.29
CA CYS A 40 -5.00 -3.78 2.95
C CYS A 40 -4.13 -4.49 1.92
N GLY A 41 -2.80 -4.43 2.04
CA GLY A 41 -1.88 -5.12 1.14
C GLY A 41 -1.99 -6.65 1.26
N ALA A 42 -2.08 -7.19 2.48
CA ALA A 42 -2.27 -8.63 2.67
C ALA A 42 -3.65 -9.10 2.18
N ALA A 43 -4.71 -8.38 2.53
CA ALA A 43 -6.08 -8.72 2.11
C ALA A 43 -6.26 -8.60 0.57
N ALA A 44 -5.74 -7.54 -0.04
CA ALA A 44 -5.74 -7.39 -1.50
C ALA A 44 -4.92 -8.48 -2.20
N GLY A 45 -3.76 -8.81 -1.64
CA GLY A 45 -2.92 -9.90 -2.11
C GLY A 45 -3.66 -11.24 -2.10
N ALA A 46 -4.29 -11.60 -0.98
CA ALA A 46 -5.07 -12.83 -0.85
C ALA A 46 -6.22 -12.89 -1.85
N LEU A 47 -6.99 -11.80 -2.00
CA LEU A 47 -8.09 -11.71 -2.95
C LEU A 47 -7.62 -11.88 -4.40
N MET A 48 -6.49 -11.26 -4.78
CA MET A 48 -5.91 -11.42 -6.11
C MET A 48 -5.39 -12.83 -6.36
N THR A 49 -4.81 -13.48 -5.34
CA THR A 49 -4.39 -14.88 -5.45
C THR A 49 -5.60 -15.79 -5.67
N ILE A 50 -6.69 -15.60 -4.93
CA ILE A 50 -7.94 -16.35 -5.11
C ILE A 50 -8.51 -16.08 -6.51
N ALA A 51 -8.57 -14.81 -6.94
CA ALA A 51 -9.02 -14.42 -8.27
C ALA A 51 -8.23 -15.14 -9.37
N GLY A 52 -6.91 -15.22 -9.22
CA GLY A 52 -6.01 -15.91 -10.15
C GLY A 52 -6.23 -17.43 -10.18
N ILE A 53 -6.39 -18.07 -9.03
CA ILE A 53 -6.66 -19.52 -8.95
C ILE A 53 -8.02 -19.86 -9.56
N VAL A 54 -9.07 -19.12 -9.19
CA VAL A 54 -10.44 -19.37 -9.66
C VAL A 54 -10.54 -19.05 -11.16
N GLY A 55 -9.98 -17.92 -11.59
CA GLY A 55 -9.93 -17.54 -13.00
C GLY A 55 -9.15 -18.54 -13.85
N GLY A 56 -7.99 -19.00 -13.37
CA GLY A 56 -7.17 -20.00 -14.05
C GLY A 56 -7.90 -21.34 -14.22
N LYS A 57 -8.60 -21.80 -13.18
CA LYS A 57 -9.43 -23.03 -13.25
C LYS A 57 -10.59 -22.89 -14.22
N ALA A 58 -11.30 -21.76 -14.20
CA ALA A 58 -12.42 -21.50 -15.10
C ALA A 58 -11.96 -21.42 -16.56
N PHE A 59 -10.83 -20.76 -16.83
CA PHE A 59 -10.23 -20.69 -18.15
C PHE A 59 -9.80 -22.07 -18.66
N ALA A 60 -9.17 -22.89 -17.80
CA ALA A 60 -8.80 -24.25 -18.15
C ALA A 60 -10.02 -25.16 -18.45
N ALA A 61 -11.18 -24.85 -17.87
CA ALA A 61 -12.45 -25.52 -18.16
C ALA A 61 -13.14 -24.99 -19.45
N GLY A 62 -12.49 -24.11 -20.21
CA GLY A 62 -13.02 -23.56 -21.45
C GLY A 62 -13.93 -22.34 -21.29
N VAL A 63 -14.10 -21.81 -20.07
CA VAL A 63 -14.88 -20.60 -19.82
C VAL A 63 -14.09 -19.39 -20.27
N SER A 64 -14.69 -18.55 -21.12
CA SER A 64 -14.04 -17.37 -21.68
C SER A 64 -14.98 -16.16 -21.73
N GLY A 65 -14.43 -15.00 -22.09
CA GLY A 65 -15.20 -13.76 -22.26
C GLY A 65 -15.92 -13.32 -21.00
N ALA A 66 -17.16 -12.87 -21.15
CA ALA A 66 -17.94 -12.25 -20.07
C ALA A 66 -18.20 -13.18 -18.88
N GLN A 67 -18.34 -14.49 -19.10
CA GLN A 67 -18.54 -15.46 -18.02
C GLN A 67 -17.28 -15.58 -17.13
N LEU A 68 -16.09 -15.59 -17.74
CA LEU A 68 -14.85 -15.63 -16.99
C LEU A 68 -14.67 -14.35 -16.17
N THR A 69 -14.97 -13.20 -16.76
CA THR A 69 -14.96 -11.91 -16.05
C THR A 69 -15.93 -11.91 -14.86
N GLY A 70 -17.14 -12.46 -15.04
CA GLY A 70 -18.13 -12.57 -13.96
C GLY A 70 -17.67 -13.44 -12.79
N ILE A 71 -16.84 -14.45 -13.04
CA ILE A 71 -16.27 -15.33 -12.00
C ILE A 71 -15.13 -14.63 -11.23
N ILE A 72 -14.33 -13.82 -11.94
CA ILE A 72 -13.14 -13.15 -11.36
C ILE A 72 -13.52 -11.87 -10.62
N MET A 73 -14.51 -11.12 -11.13
CA MET A 73 -14.95 -9.81 -10.62
C MET A 73 -15.20 -9.74 -9.10
N PRO A 74 -15.87 -10.71 -8.46
CA PRO A 74 -16.13 -10.69 -7.02
C PRO A 74 -14.86 -10.65 -6.15
N TYR A 75 -13.73 -11.14 -6.67
CA TYR A 75 -12.45 -11.13 -5.99
C TYR A 75 -11.58 -9.96 -6.44
N ALA A 76 -11.62 -9.65 -7.74
CA ALA A 76 -10.81 -8.59 -8.33
C ALA A 76 -11.25 -7.19 -7.88
N MET A 77 -12.56 -6.93 -7.80
CA MET A 77 -13.07 -5.60 -7.47
C MET A 77 -12.75 -5.19 -6.01
N PRO A 78 -13.00 -6.01 -4.97
CA PRO A 78 -12.61 -5.66 -3.62
C PRO A 78 -11.08 -5.56 -3.44
N GLY A 79 -10.32 -6.42 -4.11
CA GLY A 79 -8.86 -6.34 -4.09
C GLY A 79 -8.34 -5.03 -4.70
N GLY A 80 -8.95 -4.56 -5.79
CA GLY A 80 -8.66 -3.25 -6.39
C GLY A 80 -8.99 -2.07 -5.47
N ILE A 81 -10.11 -2.14 -4.73
CA ILE A 81 -10.47 -1.11 -3.74
C ILE A 81 -9.42 -1.04 -2.63
N LEU A 82 -8.99 -2.19 -2.10
CA LEU A 82 -7.96 -2.26 -1.07
C LEU A 82 -6.61 -1.72 -1.56
N TYR A 83 -6.23 -1.98 -2.81
CA TYR A 83 -5.04 -1.34 -3.39
C TYR A 83 -5.18 0.17 -3.52
N THR A 84 -6.36 0.68 -3.86
CA THR A 84 -6.62 2.13 -3.88
C THR A 84 -6.42 2.74 -2.49
N ILE A 85 -6.81 2.05 -1.42
CA ILE A 85 -6.56 2.49 -0.05
C ILE A 85 -5.05 2.54 0.27
N CYS A 86 -4.26 1.59 -0.21
CA CYS A 86 -2.80 1.65 -0.10
C CYS A 86 -2.19 2.87 -0.85
N VAL A 87 -2.77 3.27 -1.99
CA VAL A 87 -2.35 4.49 -2.69
C VAL A 87 -2.64 5.72 -1.83
N ILE A 88 -3.81 5.80 -1.18
CA ILE A 88 -4.12 6.90 -0.26
C ILE A 88 -3.10 6.96 0.90
N ALA A 89 -2.76 5.82 1.49
CA ALA A 89 -1.72 5.75 2.53
C ALA A 89 -0.33 6.21 2.00
N THR A 90 -0.03 5.96 0.72
CA THR A 90 1.20 6.44 0.07
C THR A 90 1.20 7.96 -0.04
N LEU A 91 0.06 8.56 -0.42
CA LEU A 91 -0.07 10.01 -0.46
C LEU A 91 0.08 10.63 0.94
N MET A 92 -0.48 10.00 1.97
CA MET A 92 -0.30 10.42 3.37
C MET A 92 1.18 10.42 3.78
N PHE A 93 1.92 9.37 3.40
CA PHE A 93 3.37 9.31 3.58
C PHE A 93 4.09 10.49 2.89
N VAL A 94 3.82 10.74 1.61
CA VAL A 94 4.46 11.83 0.85
C VAL A 94 4.19 13.19 1.49
N VAL A 95 2.93 13.48 1.82
CA VAL A 95 2.52 14.74 2.46
C VAL A 95 3.23 14.91 3.80
N GLN A 96 3.34 13.85 4.59
CA GLN A 96 4.03 13.89 5.88
C GLN A 96 5.51 14.24 5.74
N ILE A 97 6.20 13.65 4.76
CA ILE A 97 7.61 13.96 4.47
C ILE A 97 7.75 15.42 4.05
N LEU A 98 6.91 15.92 3.14
CA LEU A 98 6.94 17.32 2.69
C LEU A 98 6.66 18.31 3.83
N VAL A 99 5.69 18.01 4.70
CA VAL A 99 5.40 18.83 5.88
C VAL A 99 6.57 18.79 6.87
N SER A 100 7.21 17.63 7.07
CA SER A 100 8.38 17.52 7.94
C SER A 100 9.58 18.30 7.39
N LEU A 101 9.77 18.32 6.06
CA LEU A 101 10.81 19.11 5.41
C LEU A 101 10.57 20.62 5.50
N THR A 102 9.32 21.08 5.48
CA THR A 102 8.99 22.51 5.53
C THR A 102 8.88 23.03 6.95
N ARG A 103 8.15 22.32 7.82
CA ARG A 103 7.72 22.74 9.16
C ARG A 103 8.22 21.85 10.29
N GLY A 104 9.02 20.83 9.99
CA GLY A 104 9.54 19.92 11.01
C GLY A 104 10.41 20.67 12.04
N PRO A 105 10.25 20.37 13.34
CA PRO A 105 11.11 20.94 14.37
C PRO A 105 12.56 20.54 14.09
N LYS A 106 13.54 21.40 14.42
CA LYS A 106 14.96 21.02 14.35
C LYS A 106 15.15 19.74 15.14
N ALA A 107 15.77 18.74 14.50
CA ALA A 107 16.18 17.53 15.17
C ALA A 107 17.14 17.92 16.30
N ALA A 108 16.88 17.41 17.51
CA ALA A 108 17.80 17.59 18.62
C ALA A 108 19.10 16.87 18.25
N SER A 109 20.15 17.66 18.05
CA SER A 109 21.53 17.18 17.94
C SER A 109 21.97 16.51 19.24
#